data_AF-A0A3D5DAI6-F1
#
_entry.id   AF-A0A3D5DAI6-F1
#
_cell.length_a   1.000
_cell.length_b   1.000
_cell.length_c   1.000
_cell.angle_alpha   90.00
_cell.angle_beta   90.00
_cell.angle_gamma   90.00
#
_symmetry.space_group_name_H-M   'P 1'
#
loop_
_entity.id
_entity.type
_entity.pdbx_description
1 polymer ?
#
loop_
_entity_poly.entity_id
_entity_poly.type
_entity_poly.pdbx_seq_one_letter_code
_entity_poly.pdbx_strand_id
1 'polypeptide(L)'
;MNWAQAAKAPRPNIIIAMADDMGWSDIGCYGGEIRTPRLDALADKGVRFTQFYNTGRCCPTRATLLTGVYAHQAGIGWMMSNQRLPGYKGDLGQNVRTIAEV
;
A
#
# COMPACT_ATOMS: atom_id res chain seq x y z
N MET A 1 -0.77 30.23 32.14
CA MET A 1 -0.41 28.83 31.80
C MET A 1 0.45 28.87 30.55
N ASN A 2 1.70 28.45 30.66
CA ASN A 2 2.65 28.43 29.55
C ASN A 2 2.60 27.02 28.93
N TRP A 3 2.10 26.90 27.71
CA TRP A 3 2.09 25.62 26.99
C TRP A 3 3.49 25.41 26.42
N ALA A 4 4.20 24.40 26.92
CA ALA A 4 5.50 24.05 26.38
C ALA A 4 5.35 23.66 24.90
N GLN A 5 6.05 24.38 24.02
CA GLN A 5 6.16 24.05 22.60
C GLN A 5 6.85 22.68 22.50
N ALA A 6 6.13 21.64 22.11
CA ALA A 6 6.73 20.33 21.87
C ALA A 6 7.82 20.46 20.79
N ALA A 7 9.03 19.97 21.10
CA ALA A 7 10.12 19.95 20.13
C ALA A 7 9.67 19.20 18.87
N LYS A 8 9.88 19.80 17.70
CA LYS A 8 9.50 19.21 16.42
C LYS A 8 10.32 17.93 16.22
N ALA A 9 9.67 16.77 16.32
CA ALA A 9 10.32 15.49 16.09
C ALA A 9 10.99 15.48 14.70
N PRO A 10 12.17 14.83 14.57
CA PRO A 10 12.83 14.71 13.27
C PRO A 10 11.89 14.02 12.27
N ARG A 11 11.86 14.53 11.03
CA ARG A 11 11.04 13.95 9.96
C ARG A 11 11.61 12.57 9.61
N PRO A 12 10.84 11.48 9.74
CA PRO A 12 11.33 10.16 9.38
C PRO A 12 11.41 10.00 7.86
N ASN A 13 12.30 9.12 7.40
CA ASN A 13 12.25 8.59 6.05
C ASN A 13 11.23 7.45 6.01
N ILE A 14 10.33 7.47 5.03
CA ILE A 14 9.30 6.45 4.86
C ILE A 14 9.64 5.64 3.60
N ILE A 15 9.77 4.32 3.77
CA ILE A 15 10.03 3.39 2.67
C ILE A 15 8.81 2.46 2.54
N ILE A 16 8.21 2.42 1.35
CA ILE A 16 7.14 1.49 1.02
C ILE A 16 7.73 0.42 0.10
N ALA A 17 7.81 -0.82 0.58
CA ALA A 17 8.23 -1.97 -0.20
C ALA A 17 7.02 -2.86 -0.52
N MET A 18 6.74 -3.05 -1.81
CA MET A 18 5.64 -3.89 -2.28
C MET A 18 6.20 -4.98 -3.20
N ALA A 19 5.98 -6.24 -2.84
CA ALA A 19 6.26 -7.38 -3.71
C ALA A 19 5.06 -7.66 -4.64
N ASP A 20 5.35 -8.11 -5.86
CA ASP A 20 4.30 -8.53 -6.81
C ASP A 20 4.00 -10.02 -6.64
N ASP A 21 2.72 -10.38 -6.67
CA ASP A 21 2.20 -11.76 -6.58
C ASP A 21 2.74 -12.62 -5.42
N MET A 22 3.24 -12.01 -4.35
CA MET A 22 3.70 -12.72 -3.16
C MET A 22 2.52 -13.29 -2.37
N GLY A 23 2.53 -14.61 -2.17
CA GLY A 23 1.54 -15.33 -1.38
C GLY A 23 1.65 -15.02 0.11
N TRP A 24 0.51 -15.09 0.80
CA TRP A 24 0.45 -14.89 2.25
C TRP A 24 1.40 -15.82 3.03
N SER A 25 1.47 -17.08 2.61
CA SER A 25 2.27 -18.12 3.24
C SER A 25 3.68 -18.26 2.66
N ASP A 26 4.17 -17.30 1.86
CA ASP A 26 5.53 -17.40 1.30
C ASP A 26 6.60 -16.97 2.31
N ILE A 27 6.26 -16.08 3.24
CA ILE A 27 7.20 -15.51 4.23
C ILE A 27 7.21 -16.38 5.49
N GLY A 28 8.40 -16.59 6.05
CA GLY A 28 8.64 -17.45 7.22
C GLY A 28 7.82 -17.03 8.44
N CYS A 29 7.71 -15.73 8.71
CA CYS A 29 6.91 -15.21 9.82
C CYS A 29 5.40 -15.47 9.70
N TYR A 30 4.89 -15.87 8.52
CA TYR A 30 3.52 -16.34 8.31
C TYR A 30 3.40 -17.87 8.16
N GLY A 31 4.48 -18.61 8.41
CA GLY A 31 4.52 -20.08 8.34
C GLY A 31 5.04 -20.63 7.00
N GLY A 32 5.66 -19.80 6.16
CA GLY A 32 6.23 -20.22 4.89
C GLY A 32 7.49 -21.04 5.00
N GLU A 33 7.73 -21.92 4.01
CA GLU A 33 8.91 -22.78 3.93
C GLU A 33 10.15 -22.04 3.37
N ILE A 34 9.95 -20.90 2.72
CA ILE A 34 11.03 -20.12 2.11
C ILE A 34 11.77 -19.33 3.20
N ARG A 35 13.09 -19.52 3.24
CA ARG A 35 13.97 -18.83 4.20
C ARG A 35 14.03 -17.32 3.90
N THR A 36 13.32 -16.52 4.70
CA THR A 36 13.15 -15.05 4.51
C THR A 36 13.62 -14.23 5.72
N PRO A 37 14.87 -14.42 6.19
CA PRO A 37 15.33 -13.98 7.52
C PRO A 37 15.35 -12.46 7.71
N ARG A 38 15.41 -11.69 6.61
CA ARG A 38 15.33 -10.22 6.67
C ARG A 38 13.90 -9.73 6.88
N LEU A 39 12.91 -10.40 6.29
CA LEU A 39 11.49 -10.09 6.50
C LEU A 39 11.03 -10.55 7.88
N ASP A 40 11.51 -11.71 8.33
CA ASP A 40 11.24 -12.23 9.68
C ASP A 40 11.77 -11.26 10.75
N ALA A 41 13.00 -10.76 10.59
CA ALA A 41 13.56 -9.77 11.51
C ALA A 41 12.84 -8.42 11.49
N LEU A 42 12.24 -8.02 10.36
CA LEU A 42 11.40 -6.82 10.28
C LEU A 42 10.08 -7.02 11.04
N ALA A 43 9.48 -8.20 10.93
CA ALA A 43 8.25 -8.54 11.64
C ALA A 43 8.46 -8.61 13.17
N ASP A 44 9.58 -9.17 13.61
CA ASP A 44 9.93 -9.29 15.04
C ASP A 44 10.19 -7.93 15.72
N LYS A 45 10.82 -6.99 14.98
CA LYS A 45 11.14 -5.65 15.48
C LYS A 45 10.05 -4.61 15.22
N GLY A 46 8.92 -5.04 14.66
CA GLY A 46 7.88 -4.15 14.15
C GLY A 46 6.48 -4.63 14.48
N VAL A 47 5.53 -4.20 13.66
CA VAL A 47 4.14 -4.64 13.73
C VAL A 47 3.87 -5.54 12.53
N ARG A 48 3.31 -6.72 12.78
CA ARG A 48 2.89 -7.68 11.77
C ARG A 48 1.37 -7.76 11.74
N PHE A 49 0.77 -7.53 10.58
CA PHE A 49 -0.67 -7.65 10.38
C PHE A 49 -1.04 -9.09 10.06
N THR A 50 -2.03 -9.66 10.75
CA THR A 50 -2.60 -10.98 10.43
C THR A 50 -3.82 -10.89 9.50
N GLN A 51 -4.33 -9.68 9.26
CA GLN A 51 -5.43 -9.39 8.36
C GLN A 51 -5.11 -8.13 7.54
N PHE A 52 -4.61 -8.32 6.32
CA PHE A 52 -4.32 -7.27 5.35
C PHE A 52 -4.91 -7.65 4.01
N TYR A 53 -5.77 -6.81 3.45
CA TYR A 53 -6.52 -7.10 2.23
C TYR A 53 -6.11 -6.14 1.11
N ASN A 54 -5.92 -6.70 -0.09
CA ASN A 54 -5.70 -5.95 -1.31
C ASN A 54 -6.97 -6.03 -2.19
N THR A 55 -6.90 -5.50 -3.41
CA THR A 55 -8.04 -5.50 -4.34
C THR A 55 -8.15 -6.78 -5.18
N GLY A 56 -7.33 -7.79 -4.89
CA GLY A 56 -7.23 -9.04 -5.64
C GLY A 56 -6.49 -8.94 -6.99
N ARG A 57 -5.99 -7.76 -7.37
CA ARG A 57 -5.28 -7.52 -8.64
C ARG A 57 -4.18 -6.48 -8.52
N CYS A 58 -3.17 -6.55 -9.39
CA CYS A 58 -2.01 -5.67 -9.36
C CYS A 58 -2.38 -4.19 -9.58
N CYS A 59 -3.04 -3.83 -10.69
CA CYS A 59 -3.32 -2.42 -11.03
C CYS A 59 -4.22 -1.72 -10.01
N PRO A 60 -5.38 -2.28 -9.62
CA PRO A 60 -6.24 -1.63 -8.64
C PRO A 60 -5.58 -1.56 -7.26
N THR A 61 -4.80 -2.56 -6.84
CA THR A 61 -4.09 -2.55 -5.54
C THR A 61 -3.05 -1.44 -5.50
N ARG A 62 -2.27 -1.29 -6.58
CA ARG A 62 -1.27 -0.22 -6.70
C ARG A 62 -1.96 1.15 -6.72
N ALA A 63 -3.08 1.28 -7.42
CA ALA A 63 -3.87 2.50 -7.45
C ALA A 63 -4.36 2.90 -6.04
N THR A 64 -4.97 1.97 -5.30
CA THR A 64 -5.45 2.24 -3.94
C THR A 64 -4.31 2.54 -2.96
N LEU A 65 -3.18 1.83 -3.08
CA LEU A 65 -1.99 2.06 -2.24
C LEU A 65 -1.42 3.48 -2.44
N LEU A 66 -1.30 3.91 -3.69
CA LEU A 66 -0.70 5.21 -4.02
C LEU A 66 -1.61 6.39 -3.70
N THR A 67 -2.92 6.20 -3.75
CA THR A 67 -3.90 7.31 -3.71
C THR A 67 -4.73 7.37 -2.43
N GLY A 68 -4.78 6.28 -1.66
CA GLY A 68 -5.57 6.20 -0.44
C GLY A 68 -7.10 6.14 -0.66
N VAL A 69 -7.58 6.01 -1.90
CA VAL A 69 -9.01 5.89 -2.24
C VAL A 69 -9.33 4.52 -2.82
N TYR A 70 -10.61 4.15 -2.86
CA TYR A 70 -11.03 2.87 -3.46
C TYR A 70 -10.74 2.81 -4.96
N ALA A 71 -10.55 1.61 -5.51
CA ALA A 71 -10.16 1.38 -6.91
C ALA A 71 -11.06 2.10 -7.94
N HIS A 72 -12.39 2.09 -7.74
CA HIS A 72 -13.33 2.80 -8.60
C HIS A 72 -13.20 4.32 -8.50
N GLN A 73 -12.90 4.85 -7.30
CA GLN A 73 -12.63 6.27 -7.11
C GLN A 73 -11.31 6.67 -7.78
N ALA A 74 -10.30 5.79 -7.71
CA ALA A 74 -9.03 5.97 -8.39
C ALA A 74 -9.16 5.94 -9.93
N GLY A 75 -10.20 5.32 -10.49
CA GLY A 75 -10.39 5.16 -11.94
C GLY A 75 -9.90 3.82 -12.50
N ILE A 76 -9.39 2.94 -11.65
CA ILE A 76 -8.77 1.65 -11.98
C ILE A 76 -9.55 0.52 -11.30
N GLY A 77 -10.85 0.40 -11.60
CA GLY A 77 -11.73 -0.64 -11.03
C GLY A 77 -11.49 -2.07 -11.57
N TRP A 78 -10.57 -2.27 -12.50
CA TRP A 78 -10.29 -3.59 -13.09
C TRP A 78 -8.80 -3.79 -13.41
N MET A 79 -8.37 -3.38 -14.60
CA MET A 79 -7.00 -3.35 -15.10
C MET A 79 -6.86 -2.03 -15.86
N MET A 80 -5.77 -1.84 -16.60
CA MET A 80 -5.49 -0.60 -17.34
C MET A 80 -6.25 -0.46 -18.68
N SER A 81 -7.37 -1.18 -18.85
CA SER A 81 -8.20 -1.08 -20.06
C SER A 81 -9.34 -0.10 -19.84
N ASN A 82 -9.51 0.87 -20.74
CA ASN A 82 -10.63 1.81 -20.69
C ASN A 82 -11.95 1.11 -21.09
N GLN A 83 -12.81 0.87 -20.11
CA GLN A 83 -14.12 0.24 -20.31
C GLN A 83 -15.22 1.26 -20.67
N ARG A 84 -14.89 2.55 -20.82
CA ARG A 84 -15.85 3.65 -21.05
C ARG A 84 -16.94 3.77 -19.97
N LEU A 85 -16.66 3.28 -18.77
CA LEU A 85 -17.53 3.36 -17.60
C LEU A 85 -16.89 4.21 -16.49
N PRO A 86 -17.68 4.95 -15.68
CA PRO A 86 -17.17 5.65 -14.51
C PRO A 86 -16.41 4.70 -13.58
N GLY A 87 -15.19 5.07 -13.18
CA GLY A 87 -14.34 4.25 -12.32
C GLY A 87 -13.59 3.10 -13.00
N TYR A 88 -13.73 2.94 -14.33
CA TYR A 88 -13.04 1.94 -15.14
C TYR A 88 -12.37 2.58 -16.36
N LYS A 89 -11.75 3.74 -16.15
CA LYS A 89 -11.04 4.49 -17.21
C LYS A 89 -9.73 3.82 -17.60
N GLY A 90 -9.16 3.01 -16.70
CA GLY A 90 -7.85 2.38 -16.90
C GLY A 90 -6.68 3.34 -16.66
N ASP A 91 -6.96 4.49 -16.03
CA ASP A 91 -5.99 5.51 -15.64
C ASP A 91 -6.52 6.26 -14.41
N LEU A 92 -5.64 6.98 -13.72
CA LEU A 92 -6.01 7.76 -12.55
C LEU A 92 -6.99 8.88 -12.91
N GLY A 93 -7.98 9.09 -12.04
CA GLY A 93 -8.89 10.23 -12.17
C GLY A 93 -8.17 11.56 -12.01
N GLN A 94 -8.60 12.58 -12.76
CA GLN A 94 -8.02 13.95 -12.69
C GLN A 94 -8.07 14.59 -11.30
N ASN A 95 -8.97 14.12 -10.43
CA ASN A 95 -9.14 14.59 -9.06
C ASN A 95 -8.52 13.64 -8.02
N VAL A 96 -7.66 12.72 -8.44
CA VAL A 96 -7.02 11.72 -7.57
C VAL A 96 -5.54 12.06 -7.48
N ARG A 97 -5.06 12.26 -6.26
CA ARG A 97 -3.65 12.56 -5.99
C ARG A 97 -2.95 11.36 -5.42
N THR A 98 -1.69 11.16 -5.79
CA THR A 98 -0.84 10.12 -5.22
C THR A 98 -0.06 10.65 -4.02
N ILE A 99 0.49 9.75 -3.20
CA ILE A 99 1.42 10.06 -2.10
C ILE A 99 2.65 10.85 -2.54
N ALA A 100 3.00 10.85 -3.84
CA ALA A 100 4.13 11.61 -4.37
C ALA A 100 3.78 13.07 -4.72
N GLU A 101 2.50 13.43 -4.74
CA GLU A 101 2.01 14.76 -5.15
C GLU A 101 1.55 15.64 -3.97
N VAL A 102 1.83 15.19 -2.74
CA VAL A 102 1.51 15.85 -1.46
C VAL A 102 2.76 16.16 -0.66
#